data_AF-A0A975LG77-F1
#
_entry.id   AF-A0A975LG77-F1
#
_cell.length_a   1.000
_cell.length_b   1.000
_cell.length_c   1.000
_cell.angle_alpha   90.00
_cell.angle_beta   90.00
_cell.angle_gamma   90.00
#
_symmetry.space_group_name_H-M   'P 1'
#
loop_
_entity.id
_entity.type
_entity.pdbx_description
1 polymer ?
#
loop_
_entity_poly.entity_id
_entity_poly.type
_entity_poly.pdbx_seq_one_letter_code
_entity_poly.pdbx_strand_id
1 'polypeptide(L)'
;MPAEYADDLLKGTGKLSGGPEAFITAADDLAGINTIEGAAKRLTLLEPSGALRLDGNAIVEFRLKSVKGIRSPYNRTYPGFINGGLTGGGAREWIVDSGVQIYDVTVRYLR
;
A
#
# COMPACT_ATOMS: atom_id res chain seq x y z
N MET A 1 -2.54 3.35 -5.11
CA MET A 1 -2.22 2.70 -6.40
C MET A 1 -2.97 3.42 -7.52
N PRO A 2 -2.43 3.58 -8.73
CA PRO A 2 -3.21 4.02 -9.90
C PRO A 2 -4.37 3.06 -10.24
N ALA A 3 -5.51 3.60 -10.66
CA ALA A 3 -6.74 2.84 -10.91
C ALA A 3 -6.57 1.68 -11.90
N GLU A 4 -5.81 1.88 -12.97
CA GLU A 4 -5.57 0.84 -13.99
C GLU A 4 -4.98 -0.45 -13.40
N TYR A 5 -4.01 -0.33 -12.48
CA TYR A 5 -3.41 -1.49 -11.83
C TYR A 5 -4.33 -2.10 -10.76
N ALA A 6 -5.15 -1.28 -10.11
CA ALA A 6 -6.16 -1.76 -9.19
C ALA A 6 -7.22 -2.62 -9.91
N ASP A 7 -7.63 -2.21 -11.11
CA ASP A 7 -8.57 -2.94 -11.95
C ASP A 7 -7.99 -4.29 -12.42
N ASP A 8 -6.70 -4.33 -12.73
CA ASP A 8 -6.02 -5.58 -13.08
C ASP A 8 -5.96 -6.56 -11.91
N LEU A 9 -5.73 -6.06 -10.69
CA LEU A 9 -5.82 -6.88 -9.47
C LEU A 9 -7.24 -7.40 -9.24
N LEU A 10 -8.25 -6.56 -9.45
CA LEU A 10 -9.66 -6.95 -9.33
C LEU A 10 -10.04 -8.06 -10.32
N LYS A 11 -9.45 -8.04 -11.53
CA LYS A 11 -9.62 -9.07 -12.57
C LYS A 11 -8.74 -10.31 -12.35
N GLY A 12 -7.84 -10.29 -11.37
CA GLY A 12 -6.89 -11.38 -11.11
C GLY A 12 -5.74 -11.49 -12.12
N THR A 13 -5.49 -10.44 -12.91
CA THR A 13 -4.43 -10.38 -13.93
C THR A 13 -3.23 -9.53 -13.50
N GLY A 14 -3.40 -8.71 -12.46
CA GLY A 14 -2.41 -7.76 -11.97
C GLY A 14 -1.46 -8.33 -10.90
N LYS A 15 -0.47 -7.51 -10.52
CA LYS A 15 0.44 -7.73 -9.39
C LYS A 15 0.34 -6.56 -8.41
N LEU A 16 0.70 -6.78 -7.15
CA LEU A 16 0.60 -5.73 -6.11
C LEU A 16 1.55 -4.55 -6.35
N SER A 17 2.62 -4.75 -7.13
CA SER A 17 3.57 -3.70 -7.51
C SER A 17 4.24 -3.99 -8.86
N GLY A 18 4.87 -2.98 -9.46
CA GLY A 18 5.77 -3.16 -10.61
C GLY A 18 7.11 -3.82 -10.27
N GLY A 19 7.45 -3.94 -8.97
CA GLY A 19 8.67 -4.59 -8.49
C GLY A 19 8.45 -6.04 -8.01
N PRO A 20 9.50 -6.68 -7.46
CA PRO A 20 9.38 -8.01 -6.85
C PRO A 20 8.66 -7.99 -5.51
N GLU A 21 8.59 -6.82 -4.85
CA GLU A 21 8.02 -6.65 -3.52
C GLU A 21 7.01 -5.52 -3.51
N ALA A 22 5.92 -5.69 -2.75
CA ALA A 22 4.91 -4.68 -2.52
C ALA A 22 4.86 -4.26 -1.05
N PHE A 23 4.70 -2.96 -0.82
CA PHE A 23 4.32 -2.43 0.48
C PHE A 23 2.81 -2.53 0.68
N ILE A 24 2.41 -3.04 1.83
CA ILE A 24 1.01 -3.19 2.23
C ILE A 24 0.80 -2.62 3.62
N THR A 25 -0.43 -2.19 3.89
CA THR A 25 -0.86 -1.68 5.18
C THR A 25 -2.09 -2.44 5.66
N ALA A 26 -2.51 -2.22 6.89
CA ALA A 26 -3.75 -2.79 7.39
C ALA A 26 -4.94 -1.98 6.86
N ALA A 27 -6.01 -2.65 6.45
CA ALA A 27 -7.22 -2.00 5.94
C ALA A 27 -7.78 -0.95 6.94
N ASP A 28 -7.77 -1.27 8.24
CA ASP A 28 -8.23 -0.36 9.30
C ASP A 28 -7.47 0.96 9.33
N ASP A 29 -6.18 0.97 8.95
CA ASP A 29 -5.37 2.20 8.95
C ASP A 29 -5.77 3.18 7.85
N LEU A 30 -6.56 2.72 6.87
CA LEU A 30 -7.13 3.50 5.78
C LEU A 30 -8.66 3.59 5.86
N ALA A 31 -9.28 3.09 6.93
CA ALA A 31 -10.72 3.18 7.13
C ALA A 31 -11.18 4.64 7.16
N GLY A 32 -12.24 4.97 6.43
CA GLY A 32 -12.78 6.33 6.35
C GLY A 32 -11.96 7.34 5.54
N ILE A 33 -10.72 7.00 5.11
CA ILE A 33 -9.94 7.85 4.22
C ILE A 33 -10.48 7.72 2.79
N ASN A 34 -10.92 8.84 2.21
CA ASN A 34 -11.55 8.89 0.89
C ASN A 34 -10.88 9.87 -0.09
N THR A 35 -9.77 10.50 0.32
CA THR A 35 -9.01 11.43 -0.53
C THR A 35 -7.60 10.92 -0.81
N ILE A 36 -7.07 11.26 -1.98
CA ILE A 36 -5.71 10.91 -2.38
C ILE A 36 -4.70 11.48 -1.37
N GLU A 37 -4.85 12.77 -1.02
CA GLU A 37 -3.99 13.45 -0.07
C GLU A 37 -4.05 12.82 1.33
N GLY A 38 -5.25 12.41 1.78
CA GLY A 38 -5.43 11.74 3.07
C GLY A 38 -4.69 10.40 3.12
N ALA A 39 -4.80 9.60 2.06
CA ALA A 39 -4.08 8.34 1.95
C ALA A 39 -2.56 8.56 1.88
N ALA A 40 -2.11 9.52 1.06
CA ALA A 40 -0.70 9.87 0.93
C ALA A 40 -0.09 10.33 2.26
N LYS A 41 -0.82 11.14 3.06
CA LYS A 41 -0.37 11.57 4.39
C LYS A 41 -0.28 10.39 5.37
N ARG A 42 -1.35 9.59 5.47
CA ARG A 42 -1.43 8.45 6.38
C ARG A 42 -0.34 7.41 6.11
N LEU A 43 -0.03 7.17 4.84
CA LEU A 43 1.01 6.23 4.42
C LEU A 43 2.39 6.87 4.22
N THR A 44 2.48 8.20 4.32
CA THR A 44 3.69 8.98 4.00
C THR A 44 4.28 8.63 2.63
N LEU A 45 3.42 8.69 1.61
CA LEU A 45 3.84 8.53 0.22
C LEU A 45 4.47 9.83 -0.26
N LEU A 46 5.78 9.80 -0.51
CA LEU A 46 6.56 10.97 -0.89
C LEU A 46 7.21 10.77 -2.27
N GLU A 47 7.29 11.87 -3.02
CA GLU A 47 8.19 11.98 -4.16
C GLU A 47 9.64 12.20 -3.72
N PRO A 48 10.63 12.02 -4.61
CA PRO A 48 12.04 12.30 -4.31
C PRO A 48 12.29 13.74 -3.80
N SER A 49 11.44 14.69 -4.17
CA SER A 49 11.48 16.07 -3.69
C SER A 49 11.02 16.23 -2.24
N GLY A 50 10.42 15.21 -1.63
CA GLY A 50 9.79 15.26 -0.31
C GLY A 50 8.35 15.77 -0.32
N ALA A 51 7.79 16.14 -1.48
CA ALA A 51 6.37 16.45 -1.61
C ALA A 51 5.52 15.17 -1.53
N LEU A 52 4.23 15.28 -1.17
CA LEU A 52 3.31 14.15 -1.21
C LEU A 52 3.14 13.62 -2.63
N ARG A 53 3.19 12.30 -2.78
CA ARG A 53 2.86 11.59 -4.02
C ARG A 53 1.35 11.46 -4.14
N LEU A 54 0.78 12.02 -5.21
CA LEU A 54 -0.68 12.12 -5.43
C LEU A 54 -1.15 11.45 -6.74
N ASP A 55 -0.30 10.62 -7.36
CA ASP A 55 -0.61 9.89 -8.60
C ASP A 55 -1.50 8.65 -8.38
N GLY A 56 -1.58 8.15 -7.14
CA GLY A 56 -2.41 7.01 -6.78
C GLY A 56 -3.84 7.41 -6.39
N ASN A 57 -4.83 6.92 -7.14
CA ASN A 57 -6.25 7.23 -6.94
C ASN A 57 -7.12 6.02 -6.52
N ALA A 58 -6.51 4.90 -6.13
CA ALA A 58 -7.21 3.71 -5.66
C ALA A 58 -6.56 3.08 -4.42
N ILE A 59 -7.42 2.58 -3.53
CA ILE A 59 -7.10 1.64 -2.44
C ILE A 59 -7.62 0.27 -2.85
N VAL A 60 -6.74 -0.73 -2.80
CA VAL A 60 -7.08 -2.14 -2.98
C VAL A 60 -7.08 -2.79 -1.60
N GLU A 61 -8.22 -3.31 -1.18
CA GLU A 61 -8.35 -4.10 0.04
C GLU A 61 -8.48 -5.57 -0.35
N PHE A 62 -7.76 -6.44 0.35
CA PHE A 62 -7.71 -7.86 0.06
C PHE A 62 -7.30 -8.66 1.29
N ARG A 63 -7.46 -9.98 1.21
CA ARG A 63 -6.94 -10.94 2.18
C ARG A 63 -5.79 -11.73 1.60
N LEU A 64 -4.79 -12.03 2.42
CA LEU A 64 -3.67 -12.89 2.06
C LEU A 64 -4.03 -14.36 2.28
N LYS A 65 -3.80 -15.22 1.28
CA LYS A 65 -4.00 -16.68 1.44
C LYS A 65 -3.08 -17.28 2.50
N SER A 66 -1.90 -16.70 2.68
CA SER A 66 -0.92 -17.10 3.69
C SER A 66 -0.19 -15.87 4.23
N VAL A 67 0.10 -15.88 5.53
CA VAL A 67 0.95 -14.87 6.18
C VAL A 67 2.44 -15.19 6.08
N LYS A 68 2.79 -16.36 5.51
CA LYS A 68 4.18 -16.74 5.30
C LYS A 68 4.84 -15.77 4.33
N GLY A 69 5.97 -15.18 4.74
CA GLY A 69 6.73 -14.26 3.92
C GLY A 69 6.34 -12.79 4.07
N ILE A 70 5.35 -12.47 4.92
CA ILE A 70 5.14 -11.08 5.38
C ILE A 70 6.37 -10.66 6.20
N ARG A 71 6.93 -9.50 5.89
CA ARG A 71 8.08 -8.93 6.58
C ARG A 71 7.77 -7.52 7.03
N SER A 72 8.22 -7.14 8.22
CA SER A 72 8.28 -5.73 8.58
C SER A 72 9.62 -5.17 8.13
N PRO A 73 9.66 -3.99 7.48
CA PRO A 73 10.92 -3.35 7.21
C PRO A 73 11.62 -3.01 8.54
N TYR A 74 12.95 -3.07 8.56
CA TYR A 74 13.78 -2.78 9.73
C TYR A 74 15.02 -1.98 9.29
N ASN A 75 15.43 -1.01 10.11
CA ASN A 75 16.61 -0.18 9.91
C ASN A 75 16.69 0.49 8.53
N ARG A 76 15.56 1.05 8.06
CA ARG A 76 15.52 1.84 6.82
C ARG A 76 15.63 3.33 7.15
N THR A 77 16.34 4.05 6.29
CA THR A 77 16.56 5.51 6.39
C THR A 77 15.74 6.31 5.39
N TYR A 78 14.80 5.65 4.70
CA TYR A 78 13.93 6.34 3.75
C TYR A 78 12.95 7.30 4.46
N PRO A 79 12.71 8.49 3.89
CA PRO A 79 11.67 9.38 4.40
C PRO A 79 10.32 8.68 4.50
N GLY A 80 9.63 8.87 5.62
CA GLY A 80 8.31 8.28 5.85
C GLY A 80 8.28 6.88 6.43
N PHE A 81 9.44 6.27 6.70
CA PHE A 81 9.53 5.03 7.44
C PHE A 81 9.87 5.27 8.92
N ILE A 82 9.19 4.56 9.81
CA ILE A 82 9.52 4.50 11.24
C ILE A 82 9.91 3.05 11.59
N ASN A 83 11.06 2.90 12.25
CA ASN A 83 11.51 1.60 12.76
C ASN A 83 10.42 0.93 13.60
N GLY A 84 10.14 -0.34 13.29
CA GLY A 84 9.05 -1.10 13.92
C GLY A 84 7.84 -1.35 13.02
N GLY A 85 7.90 -0.98 11.73
CA GLY A 85 6.85 -1.30 10.76
C GLY A 85 5.69 -0.30 10.80
N LEU A 86 6.02 0.98 10.95
CA LEU A 86 5.06 2.08 10.86
C LEU A 86 5.48 3.07 9.78
N THR A 87 4.50 3.68 9.12
CA THR A 87 4.73 4.86 8.29
C THR A 87 4.90 6.11 9.16
N GLY A 88 5.43 7.19 8.58
CA GLY A 88 5.52 8.51 9.23
C GLY A 88 4.15 9.05 9.65
N GLY A 89 3.10 8.68 8.92
CA GLY A 89 1.70 8.99 9.20
C GLY A 89 1.06 8.05 10.23
N GLY A 90 1.80 7.05 10.74
CA GLY A 90 1.42 6.14 11.82
C GLY A 90 0.61 4.92 11.40
N ALA A 91 0.57 4.58 10.10
CA ALA A 91 -0.07 3.36 9.61
C ALA A 91 0.86 2.17 9.76
N ARG A 92 0.32 0.96 9.99
CA ARG A 92 1.13 -0.27 10.00
C ARG A 92 1.62 -0.57 8.59
N GLU A 93 2.85 -1.06 8.48
CA GLU A 93 3.50 -1.34 7.20
C GLU A 93 4.18 -2.72 7.20
N TRP A 94 3.95 -3.44 6.11
CA TRP A 94 4.65 -4.68 5.80
C TRP A 94 5.05 -4.75 4.34
N ILE A 95 5.96 -5.68 4.05
CA ILE A 95 6.42 -6.04 2.72
C ILE A 95 5.99 -7.47 2.43
N VAL A 96 5.48 -7.71 1.22
CA VAL A 96 5.14 -9.01 0.67
C VAL A 96 5.74 -9.18 -0.73
N ASP A 97 5.81 -10.41 -1.22
CA ASP A 97 6.08 -10.66 -2.63
C ASP A 97 4.97 -10.07 -3.50
N SER A 98 5.32 -9.44 -4.61
CA SER A 98 4.36 -8.78 -5.50
C SER A 98 3.36 -9.75 -6.15
N GLY A 99 3.73 -11.03 -6.29
CA GLY A 99 2.90 -12.14 -6.77
C GLY A 99 2.29 -12.99 -5.65
N VAL A 100 2.26 -12.50 -4.40
CA VAL A 100 1.60 -13.21 -3.30
C VAL A 100 0.13 -13.48 -3.62
N GLN A 101 -0.36 -14.65 -3.22
CA GLN A 101 -1.76 -15.02 -3.46
C GLN A 101 -2.71 -14.23 -2.55
N ILE A 102 -3.57 -13.43 -3.18
CA ILE A 102 -4.61 -12.63 -2.54
C ILE A 102 -6.02 -13.15 -2.89
N TYR A 103 -7.02 -12.81 -2.07
CA TYR A 103 -8.43 -13.09 -2.31
C TYR A 103 -9.32 -12.03 -1.65
N ASP A 104 -10.64 -12.09 -1.89
CA ASP A 104 -11.62 -11.09 -1.43
C ASP A 104 -11.20 -9.65 -1.79
N VAL A 105 -10.75 -9.48 -3.05
CA VAL A 105 -10.24 -8.19 -3.55
C VAL A 105 -11.40 -7.23 -3.75
N THR A 106 -11.28 -6.05 -3.17
CA THR A 106 -12.18 -4.92 -3.40
C THR A 106 -11.37 -3.66 -3.71
N VAL A 107 -11.97 -2.74 -4.46
CA VAL A 107 -11.31 -1.48 -4.85
C VAL A 107 -12.18 -0.32 -4.44
N ARG A 108 -11.56 0.69 -3.83
CA ARG A 108 -12.17 1.98 -3.53
C ARG A 108 -11.36 3.08 -4.19
N TYR A 109 -12.00 3.83 -5.08
CA TYR A 109 -11.38 4.98 -5.73
C TYR A 109 -11.48 6.22 -4.83
N LEU A 110 -10.37 6.93 -4.75
CA LEU A 110 -10.21 8.14 -3.95
C LEU A 110 -10.55 9.37 -4.78
N ARG A 111 -11.00 10.42 -4.08
CA ARG A 111 -11.28 11.74 -4.63
C ARG A 111 -10.08 12.67 -4.51
#